data_AF-A0A959YZW9-F1
#
_entry.id   AF-A0A959YZW9-F1
#
_cell.length_a   1.000
_cell.length_b   1.000
_cell.length_c   1.000
_cell.angle_alpha   90.00
_cell.angle_beta   90.00
_cell.angle_gamma   90.00
#
_symmetry.space_group_name_H-M   'P 1'
#
loop_
_entity.id
_entity.type
_entity.pdbx_description
1 polymer ?
#
loop_
_entity_poly.entity_id
_entity_poly.type
_entity_poly.pdbx_seq_one_letter_code
_entity_poly.pdbx_strand_id
1 'polypeptide(L)'
;FNIIRDTIYVVDAIAGGPSERLGIRAGDRIVRIEDEVVAGVGFRNSDVMDRLRGRKGTKVQVGILRRGTRDLLDFTITRDKIPIHSVEASYMASPRIGYLKVSRF
;
A
#
# COMPACT_ATOMS: atom_id res chain seq x y z
N PHE A 1 -6.19 -0.90 0.51
CA PHE A 1 -6.30 -1.94 1.56
C PHE A 1 -7.75 -2.35 1.72
N ASN A 2 -8.01 -3.55 2.24
CA ASN A 2 -9.34 -4.02 2.61
C ASN A 2 -9.27 -4.76 3.95
N ILE A 3 -10.30 -4.66 4.79
CA ILE A 3 -10.34 -5.39 6.07
C ILE A 3 -11.20 -6.64 5.87
N ILE A 4 -10.59 -7.80 6.08
CA ILE A 4 -11.27 -9.09 5.97
C ILE A 4 -11.02 -9.84 7.26
N ARG A 5 -12.08 -10.26 7.96
CA ARG A 5 -11.99 -10.99 9.23
C ARG A 5 -11.04 -10.31 10.21
N ASP A 6 -11.22 -9.01 10.36
CA ASP A 6 -10.47 -8.20 11.34
C ASP A 6 -8.96 -8.15 11.11
N THR A 7 -8.52 -8.34 9.86
CA THR A 7 -7.12 -8.14 9.45
C THR A 7 -7.09 -7.24 8.22
N ILE A 8 -6.09 -6.36 8.16
CA ILE A 8 -5.88 -5.45 7.05
C ILE A 8 -5.10 -6.17 5.95
N TYR A 9 -5.72 -6.34 4.79
CA TYR A 9 -5.11 -6.89 3.59
C TYR A 9 -4.67 -5.77 2.66
N VAL A 10 -3.44 -5.88 2.17
CA VAL A 10 -2.95 -5.08 1.06
C VAL A 10 -3.61 -5.60 -0.21
N VAL A 11 -4.55 -4.80 -0.74
CA VAL A 11 -5.20 -5.10 -2.03
C VAL A 11 -4.23 -4.81 -3.17
N ASP A 12 -3.59 -3.65 -3.09
CA ASP A 12 -2.60 -3.21 -4.06
C ASP A 12 -1.68 -2.16 -3.43
N ALA A 13 -0.45 -2.06 -3.95
CA ALA A 13 0.50 -1.01 -3.61
C ALA A 13 0.56 -0.03 -4.79
N ILE A 14 0.53 1.27 -4.50
CA ILE A 14 0.50 2.28 -5.55
C ILE A 14 1.85 2.29 -6.27
N ALA A 15 1.82 2.14 -7.60
CA ALA A 15 3.00 2.15 -8.45
C ALA A 15 3.82 3.45 -8.25
N GLY A 16 5.12 3.30 -8.04
CA GLY A 16 6.04 4.39 -7.69
C GLY A 16 5.86 4.96 -6.28
N GLY A 17 4.90 4.44 -5.50
CA GLY A 17 4.61 4.88 -4.14
C GLY A 17 5.62 4.39 -3.09
N PRO A 18 5.61 4.97 -1.88
CA PRO A 18 6.57 4.61 -0.82
C PRO A 18 6.47 3.14 -0.39
N SER A 19 5.28 2.55 -0.41
CA SER A 19 5.07 1.14 -0.03
C SER A 19 5.61 0.15 -1.07
N GLU A 20 5.41 0.42 -2.37
CA GLU A 20 5.91 -0.46 -3.45
C GLU A 20 7.44 -0.47 -3.47
N ARG A 21 8.09 0.69 -3.28
CA ARG A 21 9.56 0.80 -3.22
C ARG A 21 10.18 -0.03 -2.10
N LEU A 22 9.42 -0.29 -1.03
CA LEU A 22 9.84 -1.14 0.08
C LEU A 22 9.51 -2.63 -0.14
N GLY A 23 8.89 -2.97 -1.27
CA GLY A 23 8.56 -4.35 -1.63
C GLY A 23 7.30 -4.87 -0.95
N ILE A 24 6.41 -3.99 -0.49
CA ILE A 24 5.06 -4.35 -0.03
C ILE A 24 4.22 -4.71 -1.26
N ARG A 25 3.48 -5.82 -1.19
CA ARG A 25 2.79 -6.43 -2.33
C ARG A 25 1.33 -6.72 -2.02
N ALA A 26 0.53 -6.84 -3.08
CA ALA A 26 -0.82 -7.37 -2.97
C ALA A 26 -0.82 -8.74 -2.27
N GLY A 27 -1.78 -8.95 -1.36
CA GLY A 27 -1.90 -10.15 -0.54
C GLY A 27 -1.16 -10.12 0.80
N ASP A 28 -0.32 -9.10 1.04
CA ASP A 28 0.29 -8.88 2.35
C ASP A 28 -0.77 -8.57 3.42
N ARG A 29 -0.53 -9.01 4.65
CA ARG A 29 -1.40 -8.73 5.80
C ARG A 29 -0.68 -7.80 6.76
N ILE A 30 -1.21 -6.61 6.98
CA ILE A 30 -0.69 -5.69 8.01
C ILE A 30 -1.29 -6.14 9.34
N VAL A 31 -0.43 -6.57 10.25
CA VAL A 31 -0.82 -7.06 11.58
C VAL A 31 -0.37 -6.13 12.70
N ARG A 32 0.59 -5.24 12.42
CA ARG A 32 1.10 -4.24 13.37
C ARG A 32 1.32 -2.90 12.67
N ILE A 33 0.97 -1.81 13.35
CA ILE A 33 1.31 -0.44 12.96
C ILE A 33 1.93 0.22 14.19
N GLU A 34 3.17 0.67 14.07
CA GLU A 34 4.01 1.09 15.20
C GLU A 34 4.09 0.00 16.29
N ASP A 35 3.62 0.32 17.49
CA ASP A 35 3.61 -0.57 18.65
C ASP A 35 2.24 -1.23 18.86
N GLU A 36 1.26 -0.95 17.99
CA GLU A 36 -0.09 -1.49 18.12
C GLU A 36 -0.36 -2.64 17.16
N VAL A 37 -0.83 -3.76 17.71
CA VAL A 37 -1.39 -4.86 16.93
C VAL A 37 -2.74 -4.41 16.39
N VAL A 38 -2.88 -4.46 15.06
CA VAL A 38 -4.08 -4.00 14.35
C VAL A 38 -4.94 -5.14 13.81
N ALA A 39 -4.47 -6.39 13.91
CA ALA A 39 -5.26 -7.56 13.59
C ALA A 39 -6.03 -8.07 14.82
N GLY A 40 -7.33 -8.33 14.68
CA GLY A 40 -8.18 -8.92 15.72
C GLY A 40 -8.73 -7.94 16.77
N VAL A 41 -8.65 -6.63 16.51
CA VAL A 41 -9.04 -5.57 17.47
C VAL A 41 -10.34 -4.85 17.06
N GLY A 42 -10.98 -5.25 15.96
CA GLY A 42 -12.22 -4.64 15.47
C GLY A 42 -12.01 -3.32 14.71
N PHE A 43 -10.81 -3.06 14.19
CA PHE A 43 -10.50 -1.78 13.52
C PHE A 43 -11.41 -1.54 12.32
N ARG A 44 -11.90 -0.30 12.19
CA ARG A 44 -12.60 0.14 10.98
C ARG A 44 -11.59 0.63 9.95
N ASN A 45 -12.00 0.64 8.68
CA ASN A 45 -11.17 1.11 7.57
C ASN A 45 -10.68 2.56 7.79
N SER A 46 -11.47 3.41 8.43
CA SER A 46 -11.11 4.79 8.79
C SER A 46 -9.87 4.84 9.70
N ASP A 47 -9.90 4.06 10.77
CA ASP A 47 -8.93 4.11 11.85
C ASP A 47 -7.54 3.69 11.35
N VAL A 48 -7.52 2.71 10.45
CA VAL A 48 -6.31 2.23 9.78
C VAL A 48 -5.72 3.31 8.88
N MET A 49 -6.57 3.99 8.11
CA MET A 49 -6.14 5.05 7.21
C MET A 49 -5.55 6.23 7.99
N ASP A 50 -6.12 6.57 9.14
CA ASP A 50 -5.63 7.66 9.99
C ASP A 50 -4.25 7.37 10.57
N ARG A 51 -3.94 6.09 10.86
CA ARG A 51 -2.64 5.67 11.39
C ARG A 51 -1.55 5.58 10.33
N LEU A 52 -1.91 5.06 9.14
CA LEU A 52 -0.99 4.95 8.02
C LEU A 52 -0.70 6.32 7.39
N ARG A 53 -1.71 7.21 7.34
CA ARG A 53 -1.54 8.59 6.91
C ARG A 53 -0.90 9.43 8.02
N GLY A 54 -0.42 10.60 7.64
CA GLY A 54 0.29 11.49 8.54
C GLY A 54 1.08 12.53 7.77
N ARG A 55 1.83 13.36 8.50
CA ARG A 55 2.61 14.44 7.89
C ARG A 55 3.67 13.88 6.96
N LYS A 56 3.81 14.49 5.78
CA LYS A 56 4.87 14.13 4.82
C LYS A 56 6.24 14.19 5.50
N GLY A 57 7.09 13.21 5.20
CA GLY A 57 8.44 13.06 5.74
C GLY A 57 8.51 12.32 7.08
N THR A 58 7.38 12.13 7.77
CA THR A 58 7.35 11.27 8.97
C THR A 58 7.44 9.81 8.59
N LYS A 59 7.90 8.96 9.52
CA LYS A 59 8.00 7.52 9.32
C LYS A 59 6.83 6.82 9.98
N VAL A 60 6.41 5.70 9.40
CA VAL A 60 5.51 4.74 10.02
C VAL A 60 6.10 3.35 9.97
N GLN A 61 6.14 2.66 11.09
CA GLN A 61 6.54 1.25 11.12
C GLN A 61 5.32 0.36 10.92
N VAL A 62 5.44 -0.64 10.05
CA VAL A 62 4.38 -1.63 9.84
C VAL A 62 4.96 -3.04 9.87
N GLY A 63 4.29 -3.93 10.59
CA GLY A 63 4.58 -5.36 10.62
C GLY A 63 3.66 -6.10 9.65
N ILE A 64 4.27 -6.80 8.70
CA ILE A 64 3.57 -7.50 7.62
C ILE A 64 3.77 -9.00 7.75
N LEU A 65 2.65 -9.74 7.68
CA LEU A 65 2.64 -11.17 7.51
C LEU A 65 2.42 -11.50 6.03
N ARG A 66 3.40 -12.14 5.40
CA ARG A 66 3.36 -12.55 4.00
C ARG A 66 3.16 -14.07 3.89
N ARG A 67 2.23 -14.51 3.05
CA ARG A 67 1.99 -15.94 2.81
C ARG A 67 3.28 -16.59 2.28
N GLY A 68 3.75 -17.63 2.97
CA GLY A 68 4.98 -18.35 2.63
C GLY A 68 6.20 -17.93 3.46
N THR A 69 6.13 -16.81 4.18
CA THR A 69 7.14 -16.41 5.15
C THR A 69 6.66 -16.75 6.56
N ARG A 70 7.51 -17.38 7.37
CA ARG A 70 7.15 -17.72 8.77
C ARG A 70 7.28 -16.52 9.70
N ASP A 71 8.23 -15.63 9.40
CA ASP A 71 8.54 -14.47 10.24
C ASP A 71 7.76 -13.23 9.83
N LEU A 72 7.58 -12.33 10.79
CA LEU A 72 7.01 -11.02 10.55
C LEU A 72 8.03 -10.14 9.81
N LEU A 73 7.59 -9.49 8.74
CA LEU A 73 8.40 -8.54 7.97
C LEU A 73 8.11 -7.13 8.46
N ASP A 74 9.09 -6.48 9.07
CA ASP A 74 8.97 -5.10 9.52
C ASP A 74 9.45 -4.13 8.43
N PHE A 75 8.61 -3.14 8.12
CA PHE A 75 8.90 -2.10 7.14
C PHE A 75 8.75 -0.72 7.77
N THR A 76 9.76 0.14 7.55
CA THR A 76 9.66 1.56 7.90
C THR A 76 9.29 2.35 6.65
N ILE A 77 8.04 2.82 6.57
CA ILE A 77 7.52 3.58 5.45
C ILE A 77 7.68 5.07 5.74
N THR A 78 8.42 5.80 4.91
CA THR A 78 8.40 7.26 4.94
C THR A 78 7.14 7.76 4.27
N ARG A 79 6.29 8.48 5.00
CA ARG A 79 5.06 9.07 4.50
C ARG A 79 5.38 10.12 3.44
N ASP A 80 4.84 9.92 2.25
CA ASP A 80 4.95 10.87 1.15
C ASP A 80 3.61 11.04 0.47
N LYS A 81 3.52 12.01 -0.44
CA LYS A 81 2.38 12.13 -1.33
C LYS A 81 2.22 10.83 -2.09
N ILE A 82 1.00 10.33 -2.11
CA ILE A 82 0.59 9.27 -3.02
C ILE A 82 0.70 9.86 -4.42
N PRO A 83 1.57 9.32 -5.30
CA PRO A 83 1.61 9.78 -6.67
C PRO A 83 0.26 9.49 -7.32
N ILE A 84 -0.38 10.54 -7.82
CA ILE A 84 -1.63 10.45 -8.56
C ILE A 84 -1.25 10.60 -10.03
N HIS A 85 -1.12 9.48 -10.73
CA HIS A 85 -0.90 9.48 -12.17
C HIS A 85 -2.27 9.35 -12.87
N SER A 86 -2.59 10.31 -13.73
CA SER A 86 -3.78 10.20 -14.59
C SER A 86 -3.56 9.18 -15.71
N VAL A 87 -2.32 9.03 -16.17
CA VAL A 87 -1.90 8.07 -17.21
C VAL A 87 -1.08 6.96 -16.56
N GLU A 88 -1.59 5.73 -16.59
CA GLU A 88 -0.92 4.55 -16.01
C GLU A 88 0.07 3.91 -16.98
N ALA A 89 -0.22 3.97 -18.27
CA ALA A 89 0.64 3.41 -19.31
C ALA A 89 0.54 4.26 -20.58
N SER A 90 1.69 4.52 -21.19
CA SER A 90 1.78 5.10 -22.52
C SER A 90 2.86 4.39 -23.32
N TYR A 91 2.54 3.95 -24.53
CA TYR A 91 3.50 3.35 -25.47
C TYR A 91 2.96 3.38 -26.90
N MET A 92 3.86 3.23 -27.87
CA MET A 92 3.46 3.04 -29.27
C MET A 92 3.14 1.56 -29.50
N ALA A 93 1.87 1.25 -29.80
CA ALA A 93 1.46 -0.09 -30.20
C ALA A 93 1.92 -0.41 -31.64
N SER A 94 2.12 0.62 -32.46
CA SER A 94 2.77 0.55 -33.78
C SER A 94 3.31 1.94 -34.17
N PRO A 95 4.12 2.10 -35.24
CA PRO A 95 4.68 3.40 -35.62
C PRO A 95 3.66 4.53 -35.83
N ARG A 96 2.38 4.19 -36.06
CA ARG A 96 1.29 5.16 -36.29
C ARG A 96 0.18 5.11 -35.23
N ILE A 97 0.26 4.22 -34.23
CA ILE A 97 -0.81 4.05 -33.23
C ILE A 97 -0.19 4.09 -31.83
N GLY A 98 -0.60 5.08 -31.04
CA GLY A 98 -0.28 5.19 -29.62
C GLY A 98 -1.36 4.56 -28.74
N TYR A 99 -0.94 3.92 -27.65
CA TYR A 99 -1.79 3.45 -26.57
C TYR A 99 -1.60 4.33 -25.34
N LEU A 100 -2.72 4.80 -24.78
CA LEU A 100 -2.77 5.59 -23.55
C LEU A 100 -3.83 4.98 -22.63
N LYS A 101 -3.42 4.51 -21.45
CA LYS A 101 -4.35 4.07 -20.40
C LYS A 101 -4.53 5.18 -19.38
N VAL A 102 -5.70 5.82 -19.41
CA VAL A 102 -6.09 6.88 -18.48
C VAL A 102 -7.03 6.28 -17.43
N SER A 103 -6.72 6.42 -16.15
CA SER A 103 -7.55 5.86 -15.06
C SER A 103 -8.35 6.90 -14.28
N ARG A 104 -8.09 8.19 -14.50
CA ARG A 104 -8.82 9.30 -13.85
C ARG A 104 -8.65 10.63 -14.60
N PHE A 105 -9.67 11.49 -14.51
CA PHE A 105 -9.70 12.88 -14.96
C PHE A 105 -9.79 13.82 -13.76
#